data_AF-A0A5E7SGA9-F1
#
_entry.id   AF-A0A5E7SGA9-F1
#
_cell.length_a   1.000
_cell.length_b   1.000
_cell.length_c   1.000
_cell.angle_alpha   90.00
_cell.angle_beta   90.00
_cell.angle_gamma   90.00
#
_symmetry.space_group_name_H-M   'P 1'
#
loop_
_entity.id
_entity.type
_entity.pdbx_description
1 polymer ?
#
loop_
_entity_poly.entity_id
_entity_poly.type
_entity_poly.pdbx_seq_one_letter_code
_entity_poly.pdbx_strand_id
1 'polypeptide(L)'
;MLECPVRLSKIAPDRTRVELAHFLEGPKDANMLRVILSDGLMVQGLIVGGSNQPLGGWLVIDVESGELGFAPPANGAESNEGQHG
;
A
#
# COMPACT_ATOMS: atom_id res chain seq x y z
N MET A 1 14.52 0.90 -14.29
CA MET A 1 13.23 0.83 -13.59
C MET A 1 13.13 2.12 -12.79
N LEU A 2 12.25 3.05 -13.17
CA LEU A 2 12.03 4.26 -12.37
C LEU A 2 11.25 3.81 -11.14
N GLU A 3 11.92 3.70 -10.00
CA GLU A 3 11.26 3.57 -8.71
C GLU A 3 10.40 4.83 -8.53
N CYS A 4 9.07 4.70 -8.48
CA CYS A 4 8.20 5.83 -8.19
C CYS A 4 8.33 6.10 -6.69
N PRO A 5 8.91 7.24 -6.25
CA PRO A 5 9.01 7.53 -4.84
C PRO A 5 7.60 7.65 -4.25
N VAL A 6 7.30 6.77 -3.29
CA VAL A 6 6.07 6.81 -2.51
C VAL A 6 6.40 7.25 -1.10
N ARG A 7 5.65 8.20 -0.58
CA ARG A 7 5.75 8.62 0.84
C ARG A 7 4.45 8.27 1.54
N LEU A 8 4.58 7.56 2.66
CA LEU A 8 3.46 7.21 3.52
C LEU A 8 3.48 8.12 4.75
N SER A 9 2.32 8.66 5.11
CA SER A 9 2.15 9.46 6.31
C SER A 9 0.81 9.14 6.97
N LYS A 10 0.84 8.95 8.29
CA LYS A 10 -0.37 8.71 9.08
C LYS A 10 -1.06 10.06 9.36
N ILE A 11 -2.30 10.21 8.92
CA ILE A 11 -3.08 11.45 9.14
C ILE A 11 -4.16 11.29 10.21
N ALA A 12 -4.60 10.06 10.46
CA ALA A 12 -5.45 9.68 11.58
C ALA A 12 -5.14 8.22 11.99
N PRO A 13 -5.65 7.70 13.12
CA PRO A 13 -5.45 6.31 13.54
C PRO A 13 -5.69 5.30 12.43
N ASP A 14 -6.77 5.45 11.69
CA ASP A 14 -7.30 4.61 10.63
C ASP A 14 -7.07 5.19 9.23
N ARG A 15 -6.25 6.25 9.09
CA ARG A 15 -6.05 6.93 7.81
C ARG A 15 -4.59 7.15 7.47
N THR A 16 -4.24 6.72 6.27
CA THR A 16 -2.91 6.91 5.70
C THR A 16 -3.01 7.73 4.43
N ARG A 17 -2.16 8.74 4.32
CA ARG A 17 -1.92 9.50 3.09
C ARG A 17 -0.73 8.91 2.37
N VAL A 18 -0.93 8.62 1.08
CA VAL A 18 0.06 8.11 0.14
C VAL A 18 0.37 9.24 -0.84
N GLU A 19 1.59 9.76 -0.83
CA GLU A 19 2.05 10.76 -1.80
C GLU A 19 2.88 10.10 -2.89
N LEU A 20 2.66 10.55 -4.13
CA LEU A 20 3.15 9.92 -5.34
C LEU A 20 3.88 10.98 -6.15
N ALA A 21 5.11 10.69 -6.57
CA ALA A 21 5.91 11.63 -7.37
C ALA A 21 5.40 11.76 -8.82
N HIS A 22 4.55 10.85 -9.27
CA HIS A 22 4.02 10.80 -10.62
C HIS A 22 2.52 10.53 -10.61
N PHE A 23 1.87 10.90 -11.71
CA PHE A 23 0.47 10.56 -11.95
C PHE A 23 0.27 9.04 -11.83
N LEU A 24 -0.77 8.63 -11.11
CA LEU A 24 -1.15 7.22 -11.05
C LEU A 24 -2.05 6.88 -12.21
N GLU A 25 -1.60 5.95 -13.04
CA GLU A 25 -2.46 5.23 -13.97
C GLU A 25 -2.99 3.97 -13.29
N GLY A 26 -4.30 3.83 -13.23
CA GLY A 26 -4.98 2.69 -12.64
C GLY A 26 -6.37 2.49 -13.24
N PRO A 27 -7.10 1.46 -12.81
CA PRO A 27 -8.47 1.24 -13.22
C PRO A 27 -9.33 2.48 -12.91
N LYS A 28 -10.25 2.80 -13.83
CA LYS A 28 -11.14 3.97 -13.71
C LYS A 28 -11.94 3.96 -12.40
N ASP A 29 -12.31 2.77 -11.92
CA ASP A 29 -13.16 2.56 -10.75
C ASP A 29 -12.38 1.94 -9.57
N ALA A 30 -11.08 2.21 -9.49
CA ALA A 30 -10.25 1.75 -8.37
C ALA A 30 -10.79 2.33 -7.05
N ASN A 31 -11.17 1.43 -6.12
CA ASN A 31 -11.70 1.76 -4.80
C ASN A 31 -10.79 1.30 -3.66
N MET A 32 -9.70 0.59 -3.97
CA MET A 32 -8.73 0.07 -3.01
C MET A 32 -7.32 0.31 -3.53
N LEU A 33 -6.41 0.69 -2.63
CA LEU A 33 -4.99 0.84 -2.92
C LEU A 33 -4.20 -0.12 -2.03
N ARG A 34 -3.19 -0.76 -2.61
CA ARG A 34 -2.16 -1.52 -1.91
C ARG A 34 -0.80 -0.95 -2.29
N VAL A 35 -0.01 -0.57 -1.29
CA VAL A 35 1.36 -0.09 -1.43
C VAL A 35 2.26 -1.14 -0.80
N ILE A 36 3.23 -1.63 -1.58
CA ILE A 36 4.30 -2.52 -1.11
C ILE A 36 5.60 -1.73 -1.22
N LEU A 37 6.23 -1.47 -0.08
CA LEU A 37 7.50 -0.78 0.00
C LEU A 37 8.67 -1.73 -0.31
N SER A 38 9.82 -1.17 -0.62
CA SER A 38 11.03 -1.92 -0.99
C SER A 38 11.59 -2.79 0.14
N ASP A 39 11.27 -2.46 1.39
CA ASP A 39 11.60 -3.25 2.59
C ASP A 39 10.57 -4.38 2.86
N GLY A 40 9.61 -4.57 1.97
CA GLY A 40 8.55 -5.55 2.11
C GLY A 40 7.42 -5.10 3.04
N LEU A 41 7.40 -3.86 3.48
CA LEU A 41 6.27 -3.35 4.26
C LEU A 41 5.06 -3.10 3.35
N MET A 42 3.89 -3.59 3.76
CA MET A 42 2.63 -3.39 3.04
C MET A 42 1.69 -2.45 3.80
N VAL A 43 1.02 -1.56 3.07
CA VAL A 43 -0.16 -0.81 3.53
C VAL A 43 -1.26 -0.97 2.50
N GLN A 44 -2.48 -1.27 2.95
CA GLN A 44 -3.66 -1.37 2.09
C GLN A 44 -4.89 -0.72 2.72
N GLY A 45 -5.81 -0.26 1.88
CA GLY A 45 -7.05 0.36 2.35
C GLY A 45 -7.94 0.87 1.24
N LEU A 46 -9.16 1.24 1.62
CA LEU A 46 -10.14 1.81 0.70
C LEU A 46 -9.76 3.25 0.36
N ILE A 47 -9.82 3.62 -0.92
CA ILE A 47 -9.56 4.98 -1.38
C ILE A 47 -10.76 5.85 -1.00
N VAL A 48 -10.53 6.82 -0.10
CA VAL A 48 -11.57 7.73 0.40
C VAL A 48 -11.39 9.17 -0.04
N GLY A 49 -10.25 9.47 -0.65
CA GLY A 49 -9.98 10.78 -1.23
C GLY A 49 -8.68 10.78 -2.01
N GLY A 50 -8.51 11.77 -2.87
CA GLY A 50 -7.29 11.87 -3.63
C GLY A 50 -7.25 13.08 -4.56
N SER A 51 -6.05 13.35 -5.04
CA SER A 51 -5.77 14.28 -6.12
C SER A 51 -4.72 13.66 -7.00
N ASN A 52 -5.04 13.46 -8.28
CA ASN A 52 -4.11 12.88 -9.26
C ASN A 52 -3.72 13.97 -10.26
N GLN A 53 -2.55 14.58 -10.09
CA GLN A 53 -2.06 15.65 -10.97
C GLN A 53 -0.91 15.13 -11.86
N PRO A 54 -0.63 15.78 -13.00
CA PRO A 54 0.40 15.33 -13.92
C PRO A 54 1.81 15.20 -13.31
N LEU A 55 2.11 16.00 -12.28
CA LEU A 55 3.39 16.04 -11.58
C LEU A 55 3.37 15.28 -10.25
N GLY A 56 2.43 14.36 -10.09
CA GLY A 56 2.24 13.64 -8.84
C GLY A 56 0.90 13.92 -8.19
N GLY A 57 0.67 13.26 -7.08
CA GLY A 57 -0.63 13.28 -6.44
C GLY A 57 -0.59 12.73 -5.04
N TRP A 58 -1.76 12.62 -4.46
CA TRP A 58 -1.94 11.95 -3.20
C TRP A 58 -3.24 11.16 -3.20
N LEU A 59 -3.23 10.04 -2.48
CA LEU A 59 -4.41 9.28 -2.14
C LEU A 59 -4.51 9.22 -0.61
N VAL A 60 -5.72 9.26 -0.09
CA VAL A 60 -6.02 8.93 1.30
C VAL A 60 -6.76 7.62 1.30
N ILE A 61 -6.28 6.71 2.15
CA ILE A 61 -6.90 5.42 2.38
C ILE A 61 -7.35 5.26 3.82
N ASP A 62 -8.54 4.68 3.98
CA ASP A 62 -8.99 4.12 5.27
C ASP A 62 -8.33 2.74 5.42
N VAL A 63 -7.55 2.57 6.49
CA VAL A 63 -6.80 1.37 6.85
C VAL A 63 -7.53 0.69 8.01
N GLU A 64 -7.81 -0.61 7.89
CA GLU A 64 -8.45 -1.34 8.98
C GLU A 64 -7.58 -1.33 10.23
N SER A 65 -8.20 -0.95 11.37
CA SER A 65 -7.54 -0.91 12.67
C SER A 65 -7.17 -2.33 13.11
N GLY A 66 -5.91 -2.69 12.88
CA GLY A 66 -5.34 -4.03 13.09
C GLY A 66 -4.17 -4.30 12.15
N GLU A 67 -4.23 -3.71 10.95
CA GLU A 67 -3.22 -3.79 9.87
C GLU A 67 -2.24 -2.59 9.89
N LEU A 68 -2.20 -1.84 10.99
CA LEU A 68 -1.30 -0.69 11.18
C LEU A 68 0.18 -1.07 11.28
N GLY A 69 0.45 -2.37 11.44
CA GLY A 69 1.78 -2.88 11.21
C GLY A 69 1.96 -2.97 9.71
N PHE A 70 2.81 -2.14 9.16
CA PHE A 70 3.57 -2.46 7.97
C PHE A 70 3.96 -3.96 7.99
N ALA A 71 3.12 -4.80 7.41
CA ALA A 71 3.28 -6.24 7.51
C ALA A 71 4.06 -6.70 6.28
N PRO A 72 4.95 -7.69 6.43
CA PRO A 72 5.50 -8.38 5.27
C PRO A 72 4.33 -8.81 4.35
N PRO A 73 4.45 -8.72 3.01
CA PRO A 73 3.50 -9.40 2.15
C PRO A 73 3.48 -10.86 2.59
N ALA A 74 2.29 -11.46 2.67
CA ALA A 74 2.14 -12.88 2.93
C ALA A 74 2.82 -13.66 1.79
N ASN A 75 4.13 -13.87 1.90
CA ASN A 75 4.90 -14.69 1.01
C ASN A 75 4.64 -16.15 1.41
N GLY A 76 4.08 -16.89 0.46
CA GLY A 76 4.01 -18.35 0.34
C GLY A 76 4.21 -19.16 1.61
N ALA A 77 3.14 -19.80 2.08
CA ALA A 77 3.27 -21.00 2.89
C ALA A 77 3.97 -22.10 2.06
N GLU A 78 5.29 -22.06 1.96
CA GLU A 78 6.10 -23.26 1.83
C GLU A 78 6.38 -23.77 3.23
N SER A 79 5.41 -24.49 3.79
CA SER A 79 5.72 -25.46 4.85
C SER A 79 6.17 -26.74 4.16
N ASN A 80 7.44 -26.77 3.76
CA ASN A 80 8.10 -28.05 3.49
C ASN A 80 8.44 -28.69 4.84
N GLU A 81 7.46 -29.38 5.42
CA GLU A 81 7.71 -30.30 6.54
C GLU A 81 8.46 -31.51 6.00
N GLY A 82 9.79 -31.42 6.04
CA GLY A 82 10.64 -32.60 6.11
C GLY A 82 10.53 -33.24 7.50
N GLN A 83 10.48 -34.59 7.49
CA GLN A 83 10.75 -35.55 8.56
C GLN A 83 9.65 -35.90 9.57
N HIS A 84 9.00 -37.06 9.37
CA HIS A 84 9.36 -38.33 10.06
C HIS A 84 8.40 -39.46 9.68
N GLY A 85 8.94 -40.64 9.32
CA GLY A 85 8.20 -41.89 9.10
C GLY A 85 8.96 -42.88 8.25
#